data_AF-A0AAE3T5B7-F1
#
_entry.id   AF-A0AAE3T5B7-F1
#
_cell.length_a   1.000
_cell.length_b   1.000
_cell.length_c   1.000
_cell.angle_alpha   90.00
_cell.angle_beta   90.00
_cell.angle_gamma   90.00
#
_symmetry.space_group_name_H-M   'P 1'
#
loop_
_entity.id
_entity.type
_entity.pdbx_description
1 polymer ?
#
loop_
_entity_poly.entity_id
_entity_poly.type
_entity_poly.pdbx_seq_one_letter_code
_entity_poly.pdbx_strand_id
1 'polypeptide(L)'
;MNFSVIAFVMACSTAAYAEPSVPSGSKPDPLTTEQCSAAWNRSPAAQSCTSTEIKVEMSYCMTTANCRAVDGHLEKDLFIYYLPGDAGNIRNCDGWLKLKACQG
;
A
#
# COMPACT_ATOMS: atom_id res chain seq x y z
N MET A 1 -53.30 -4.69 -40.82
CA MET A 1 -52.17 -3.90 -40.27
C MET A 1 -52.48 -3.64 -38.81
N ASN A 2 -51.86 -4.37 -37.89
CA ASN A 2 -52.06 -4.21 -36.45
C ASN A 2 -50.90 -3.41 -35.87
N PHE A 3 -51.22 -2.28 -35.26
CA PHE A 3 -50.27 -1.40 -34.58
C PHE A 3 -50.08 -1.89 -33.13
N SER A 4 -48.86 -2.23 -32.77
CA SER A 4 -48.47 -2.49 -31.38
C SER A 4 -48.23 -1.16 -30.66
N VAL A 5 -48.95 -0.93 -29.55
CA VAL A 5 -48.69 0.16 -28.61
C VAL A 5 -47.96 -0.43 -27.40
N ILE A 6 -46.70 -0.04 -27.21
CA ILE A 6 -45.92 -0.37 -26.01
C ILE A 6 -46.06 0.83 -25.06
N ALA A 7 -46.73 0.62 -23.93
CA ALA A 7 -46.82 1.60 -22.86
C ALA A 7 -45.57 1.51 -21.97
N PHE A 8 -44.77 2.56 -21.94
CA PHE A 8 -43.68 2.73 -20.97
C PHE A 8 -44.26 3.29 -19.66
N VAL A 9 -44.30 2.46 -18.62
CA VAL A 9 -44.61 2.92 -17.25
C VAL A 9 -43.31 3.47 -16.65
N MET A 10 -43.18 4.80 -16.63
CA MET A 10 -42.14 5.50 -15.86
C MET A 10 -42.52 5.48 -14.39
N ALA A 11 -41.83 4.67 -13.58
CA ALA A 11 -41.91 4.71 -12.13
C ALA A 11 -41.08 5.91 -11.62
N CYS A 12 -41.76 6.94 -11.14
CA CYS A 12 -41.15 8.04 -10.39
C CYS A 12 -40.75 7.55 -9.00
N SER A 13 -39.47 7.22 -8.81
CA SER A 13 -38.89 7.10 -7.47
C SER A 13 -38.59 8.50 -6.94
N THR A 14 -39.34 8.94 -5.93
CA THR A 14 -39.02 10.14 -5.17
C THR A 14 -37.68 9.94 -4.47
N ALA A 15 -36.64 10.62 -4.96
CA ALA A 15 -35.39 10.77 -4.23
C ALA A 15 -35.66 11.61 -2.99
N ALA A 16 -35.84 10.94 -1.84
CA ALA A 16 -35.68 11.59 -0.56
C ALA A 16 -34.21 12.02 -0.46
N TYR A 17 -33.97 13.31 -0.38
CA TYR A 17 -32.66 13.86 -0.05
C TYR A 17 -32.33 13.45 1.38
N ALA A 18 -31.66 12.31 1.53
CA ALA A 18 -30.91 12.03 2.74
C ALA A 18 -29.70 12.97 2.71
N GLU A 19 -29.66 13.92 3.65
CA GLU A 19 -28.48 14.72 3.92
C GLU A 19 -27.28 13.77 4.08
N PRO A 20 -26.11 14.06 3.47
CA PRO A 20 -24.95 13.23 3.69
C PRO A 20 -24.54 13.37 5.15
N SER A 21 -24.92 12.37 5.96
CA SER A 21 -24.37 12.16 7.29
C SER A 21 -22.87 12.03 7.13
N VAL A 22 -22.13 13.12 7.34
CA VAL A 22 -20.68 13.15 7.37
C VAL A 22 -20.26 12.08 8.37
N PRO A 23 -19.58 10.98 7.97
CA PRO A 23 -19.06 10.05 8.95
C PRO A 23 -18.07 10.83 9.79
N SER A 24 -18.41 10.98 11.06
CA SER A 24 -17.57 11.53 12.11
C SER A 24 -16.14 11.04 11.90
N GLY A 25 -15.19 11.97 11.81
CA GLY A 25 -13.78 11.69 11.53
C GLY A 25 -13.21 10.67 12.52
N SER A 26 -13.29 9.39 12.15
CA SER A 26 -12.62 8.31 12.85
C SER A 26 -11.13 8.58 12.76
N LYS A 27 -10.44 8.57 13.90
CA LYS A 27 -8.98 8.54 13.90
C LYS A 27 -8.53 7.37 13.00
N PRO A 28 -7.54 7.56 12.12
CA PRO A 28 -7.02 6.46 11.32
C PRO A 28 -6.63 5.31 12.24
N ASP A 29 -6.97 4.09 11.83
CA ASP A 29 -6.62 2.89 12.59
C ASP A 29 -5.12 2.86 12.89
N PRO A 30 -4.72 2.40 14.09
CA PRO A 30 -3.31 2.29 14.42
C PRO A 30 -2.59 1.37 13.43
N LEU A 31 -1.41 1.78 13.00
CA LEU A 31 -0.56 1.00 12.11
C LEU A 31 -0.21 -0.35 12.75
N THR A 32 -0.38 -1.45 12.02
CA THR A 32 -0.06 -2.80 12.49
C THR A 32 1.15 -3.43 11.79
N THR A 33 1.76 -4.43 12.42
CA THR A 33 2.88 -5.17 11.85
C THR A 33 2.50 -5.91 10.57
N GLU A 34 1.25 -6.39 10.46
CA GLU A 34 0.72 -7.02 9.24
C GLU A 34 0.63 -6.03 8.09
N GLN A 35 0.19 -4.79 8.36
CA GLN A 35 0.18 -3.72 7.35
C GLN A 35 1.60 -3.40 6.88
N CYS A 36 2.58 -3.36 7.79
CA CYS A 36 3.98 -3.17 7.45
C CYS A 36 4.54 -4.33 6.62
N SER A 37 4.21 -5.58 7.00
CA SER A 37 4.64 -6.77 6.27
C SER A 37 4.05 -6.82 4.86
N ALA A 38 2.76 -6.49 4.72
CA ALA A 38 2.10 -6.39 3.43
C ALA A 38 2.63 -5.22 2.57
N ALA A 39 3.03 -4.12 3.20
CA ALA A 39 3.66 -2.99 2.51
C ALA A 39 5.07 -3.37 2.01
N TRP A 40 5.91 -3.97 2.86
CA TRP A 40 7.22 -4.50 2.49
C TRP A 40 7.13 -5.48 1.31
N ASN A 41 6.25 -6.48 1.38
CA ASN A 41 6.12 -7.51 0.34
C ASN A 41 5.69 -6.95 -1.03
N ARG A 42 5.06 -5.78 -1.06
CA ARG A 42 4.71 -5.07 -2.30
C ARG A 42 5.84 -4.18 -2.83
N SER A 43 6.89 -3.95 -2.05
CA SER A 43 8.02 -3.14 -2.47
C SER A 43 8.88 -3.86 -3.52
N PRO A 44 9.49 -3.12 -4.46
CA PRO A 44 10.49 -3.68 -5.37
C PRO A 44 11.67 -4.35 -4.63
N ALA A 45 12.09 -3.82 -3.47
CA ALA A 45 13.18 -4.38 -2.69
C ALA A 45 12.95 -5.83 -2.26
N ALA A 46 11.71 -6.22 -1.95
CA ALA A 46 11.37 -7.58 -1.51
C ALA A 46 11.71 -8.68 -2.54
N GLN A 47 11.95 -8.33 -3.80
CA GLN A 47 12.37 -9.28 -4.85
C GLN A 47 13.84 -9.69 -4.73
N SER A 48 14.67 -8.86 -4.10
CA SER A 48 16.13 -9.06 -4.00
C SER A 48 16.69 -8.92 -2.58
N CYS A 49 15.79 -8.71 -1.60
CA CYS A 49 16.08 -8.64 -0.18
C CYS A 49 15.15 -9.56 0.60
N THR A 50 15.68 -10.17 1.65
CA THR A 50 14.93 -10.97 2.62
C THR A 50 14.80 -10.19 3.92
N SER A 51 13.57 -9.83 4.32
CA SER A 51 13.32 -9.22 5.62
C SER A 51 13.64 -10.20 6.74
N THR A 52 14.41 -9.77 7.73
CA THR A 52 14.70 -10.52 8.96
C THR A 52 13.83 -10.04 10.12
N GLU A 53 13.37 -8.79 10.09
CA GLU A 53 12.52 -8.21 11.13
C GLU A 53 11.61 -7.11 10.54
N ILE A 54 10.35 -7.07 10.97
CA ILE A 54 9.41 -6.01 10.64
C ILE A 54 8.70 -5.60 11.93
N LYS A 55 8.74 -4.30 12.24
CA LYS A 55 8.13 -3.70 13.43
C LYS A 55 7.37 -2.43 13.08
N VAL A 56 6.43 -2.09 13.94
CA VAL A 56 5.82 -0.75 13.96
C VAL A 56 6.55 0.08 15.01
N GLU A 57 7.15 1.18 14.59
CA GLU A 57 7.74 2.17 15.49
C GLU A 57 6.97 3.48 15.35
N MET A 58 6.23 3.85 16.39
CA MET A 58 5.30 4.98 16.43
C MET A 58 4.20 4.89 15.37
N SER A 59 4.44 5.42 14.17
CA SER A 59 3.53 5.41 13.02
C SER A 59 4.25 5.08 11.72
N TYR A 60 5.45 4.50 11.82
CA TYR A 60 6.27 4.05 10.71
C TYR A 60 6.47 2.55 10.78
N CYS A 61 6.69 1.96 9.62
CA CYS A 61 7.25 0.63 9.50
C CYS A 61 8.76 0.73 9.59
N MET A 62 9.36 -0.08 10.45
CA MET A 62 10.79 -0.38 10.43
C MET A 62 10.94 -1.79 9.83
N THR A 63 11.79 -1.93 8.82
CA THR A 63 12.16 -3.25 8.29
C THR A 63 13.66 -3.40 8.27
N THR A 64 14.13 -4.50 8.87
CA THR A 64 15.50 -4.98 8.74
C THR A 64 15.52 -6.09 7.70
N ALA A 65 16.47 -6.05 6.77
CA ALA A 65 16.59 -7.02 5.70
C ALA A 65 18.04 -7.26 5.28
N ASN A 66 18.25 -8.43 4.66
CA ASN A 66 19.49 -8.78 3.99
C ASN A 66 19.28 -8.66 2.48
N CYS A 67 20.11 -7.91 1.78
CA CYS A 67 19.94 -7.58 0.37
C CYS A 67 21.10 -8.09 -0.48
N ARG A 68 20.80 -8.62 -1.66
CA ARG A 68 21.83 -9.06 -2.61
C ARG A 68 22.31 -7.87 -3.45
N ALA A 69 23.62 -7.64 -3.51
CA ALA A 69 24.24 -6.70 -4.42
C ALA A 69 24.37 -7.26 -5.84
N VAL A 70 24.70 -6.41 -6.81
CA VAL A 70 24.78 -6.77 -8.24
C VAL A 70 25.90 -7.78 -8.50
N ASP A 71 27.00 -7.71 -7.74
CA ASP A 71 28.10 -8.67 -7.80
C ASP A 71 27.81 -10.01 -7.07
N GLY A 72 26.63 -10.13 -6.45
CA GLY A 72 26.16 -11.32 -5.76
C GLY A 72 26.48 -11.39 -4.26
N HIS A 73 27.22 -10.44 -3.67
CA HIS A 73 27.42 -10.44 -2.22
C HIS A 73 26.11 -10.13 -1.49
N LEU A 74 26.01 -10.58 -0.24
CA LEU A 74 24.84 -10.37 0.60
C LEU A 74 25.18 -9.32 1.66
N GLU A 75 24.62 -8.14 1.52
CA GLU A 75 24.60 -7.12 2.56
C GLU A 75 23.57 -7.50 3.63
N LYS A 76 23.93 -7.35 4.90
CA LYS A 76 23.14 -7.84 6.03
C LYS A 76 22.70 -6.73 6.95
N ASP A 77 21.60 -6.97 7.64
CA ASP A 77 21.09 -6.12 8.72
C ASP A 77 20.86 -4.66 8.31
N LEU A 78 20.46 -4.45 7.05
CA LEU A 78 20.09 -3.15 6.52
C LEU A 78 18.71 -2.79 7.05
N PHE A 79 18.57 -1.59 7.60
CA PHE A 79 17.30 -1.11 8.12
C PHE A 79 16.75 0.04 7.28
N ILE A 80 15.42 0.14 7.20
CA ILE A 80 14.74 1.27 6.59
C ILE A 80 13.45 1.60 7.35
N TYR A 81 13.19 2.90 7.48
CA TYR A 81 11.96 3.45 8.03
C TYR A 81 11.10 4.02 6.90
N TYR A 82 9.82 3.69 6.89
CA TYR A 82 8.90 4.15 5.85
C TYR A 82 7.45 4.15 6.31
N LEU A 83 6.62 4.97 5.67
CA LEU A 83 5.17 4.85 5.78
C LEU A 83 4.68 3.73 4.85
N PRO A 84 3.64 2.97 5.21
CA PRO A 84 3.09 1.92 4.34
C PRO A 84 2.76 2.38 2.92
N GLY A 85 2.31 3.64 2.77
CA GLY A 85 2.01 4.25 1.47
C GLY A 85 3.24 4.48 0.60
N ASP A 86 4.42 4.65 1.21
CA ASP A 86 5.68 4.89 0.51
C ASP A 86 6.46 3.60 0.20
N ALA A 87 5.98 2.45 0.67
CA ALA A 87 6.69 1.18 0.52
C ALA A 87 6.93 0.79 -0.94
N GLY A 88 6.07 1.21 -1.87
CA GLY A 88 6.25 1.02 -3.31
C GLY A 88 7.50 1.69 -3.89
N ASN A 89 8.11 2.63 -3.14
CA ASN A 89 9.33 3.33 -3.54
C ASN A 89 10.61 2.69 -2.98
N ILE A 90 10.50 1.67 -2.11
CA ILE A 90 11.66 1.01 -1.51
C ILE A 90 12.36 0.15 -2.56
N ARG A 91 13.65 0.38 -2.76
CA ARG A 91 14.49 -0.33 -3.72
C ARG A 91 15.75 -0.85 -3.07
N ASN A 92 16.23 -1.98 -3.57
CA ASN A 92 17.60 -2.44 -3.36
C ASN A 92 18.50 -1.79 -4.42
N CYS A 93 19.44 -0.97 -3.99
CA CYS A 93 20.39 -0.26 -4.82
C CYS A 93 21.79 -0.80 -4.56
N ASP A 94 22.10 -1.94 -5.18
CA ASP A 94 23.40 -2.62 -5.06
C ASP A 94 23.76 -2.96 -3.61
N GLY A 95 22.85 -3.63 -2.90
CA GLY A 95 23.05 -3.96 -1.49
C GLY A 95 22.64 -2.85 -0.52
N TRP A 96 21.97 -1.77 -0.98
CA TRP A 96 21.52 -0.68 -0.13
C TRP A 96 20.01 -0.46 -0.22
N LEU A 97 19.31 -0.40 0.90
CA LEU A 97 17.88 -0.04 0.94
C LEU A 97 17.68 1.48 0.83
N LYS A 98 16.86 1.91 -0.14
CA LYS A 98 16.55 3.34 -0.36
C LYS A 98 15.06 3.53 -0.66
N LEU A 99 14.49 4.64 -0.16
CA LEU A 99 13.12 5.09 -0.47
C LEU A 99 12.99 5.86 -1.81
N LYS A 100 14.08 5.96 -2.56
CA LYS A 100 14.18 6.73 -3.80
C LYS A 100 14.87 5.91 -4.88
N ALA A 101 14.87 6.43 -6.10
CA ALA A 101 15.63 5.83 -7.19
C ALA A 101 17.10 5.62 -6.81
N CYS A 102 17.67 4.50 -7.28
CA CYS A 102 19.10 4.27 -7.21
C CYS A 102 19.79 5.33 -8.08
N GLN A 103 20.65 6.13 -7.47
CA GLN A 103 21.52 7.03 -8.23
C GLN A 103 22.60 6.16 -8.89
N GLY A 104 22.71 6.26 -10.20
CA GLY A 104 23.76 5.60 -10.99
C GLY A 104 25.06 6.39 -11.00
#